data_AF-A0A1Y1Y5U8-F1
#
_entry.id   AF-A0A1Y1Y5U8-F1
#
_cell.length_a   1.000
_cell.length_b   1.000
_cell.length_c   1.000
_cell.angle_alpha   90.00
_cell.angle_beta   90.00
_cell.angle_gamma   90.00
#
_symmetry.space_group_name_H-M   'P 1'
#
loop_
_entity.id
_entity.type
_entity.pdbx_description
1 polymer ?
#
loop_
_entity_poly.entity_id
_entity_poly.type
_entity_poly.pdbx_seq_one_letter_code
_entity_poly.pdbx_strand_id
1 'polypeptide(L)'
;MFRFDFVDDDDSVDQVNPEVSISYESSREVSPEVILPLPTNIVVEPILFAQDLQPIYKRHLSDVKFQLAQEDQIENGEQKNIVGLEDNSDLVAGVYEGGFKTWECSVDLVRFMSTQLPKNFFDDKKVFEIGCGSSLPSLYCLVQHQTCAVHMQDYNEQVLRLITIPNVMVNTVTRPQPDSDLVNGLIEQDIEDADEKQVLQELSKRTRFFSGDWESLPALLNLSEEDKYDVLLTSETIYSVESHLKLYNLIKALLKRGGVAYVAAKSMYFGCNGSVLLFRQLVEREAQFKVTTVYTVEERVRREILALEWM
;
A
#
# COMPACT_ATOMS: atom_id res chain seq x y z
N MET A 1 12.01 47.66 -24.75
CA MET A 1 13.11 46.87 -25.32
C MET A 1 13.93 46.38 -24.14
N PHE A 2 13.59 45.20 -23.62
CA PHE A 2 14.32 44.58 -22.51
C PHE A 2 15.19 43.48 -23.11
N ARG A 3 16.49 43.56 -22.82
CA ARG A 3 17.55 42.70 -23.33
C ARG A 3 17.75 41.59 -22.31
N PHE A 4 17.54 40.35 -22.71
CA PHE A 4 17.92 39.18 -21.91
C PHE A 4 19.37 38.85 -22.25
N ASP A 5 20.24 38.90 -21.24
CA ASP A 5 21.57 38.31 -21.33
C ASP A 5 21.42 36.83 -21.00
N PHE A 6 21.55 35.98 -22.02
CA PHE A 6 21.73 34.54 -21.85
C PHE A 6 23.20 34.29 -21.56
N VAL A 7 23.48 33.64 -20.43
CA VAL A 7 24.76 32.97 -20.19
C VAL A 7 24.50 31.51 -20.53
N ASP A 8 24.98 31.09 -21.71
CA ASP A 8 25.15 29.69 -22.06
C ASP A 8 26.48 29.18 -21.47
N ASP A 9 26.53 27.86 -21.29
CA ASP A 9 27.63 26.98 -20.86
C ASP A 9 27.79 26.75 -19.35
N ASP A 10 27.08 25.74 -18.84
CA ASP A 10 27.73 24.46 -18.52
C ASP A 10 26.72 23.31 -18.65
N ASP A 11 26.74 22.64 -19.81
CA ASP A 11 26.06 21.36 -20.07
C ASP A 11 26.74 20.26 -19.22
N SER A 12 26.43 20.23 -17.92
CA SER A 12 26.47 18.99 -17.14
C SER A 12 25.06 18.39 -17.14
N VAL A 13 24.67 17.86 -18.30
CA VAL A 13 23.70 16.77 -18.30
C VAL A 13 24.35 15.68 -17.47
N ASP A 14 23.88 15.50 -16.23
CA ASP A 14 24.19 14.32 -15.44
C ASP A 14 23.86 13.12 -16.33
N GLN A 15 24.89 12.55 -16.94
CA GLN A 15 24.81 11.29 -17.66
C GLN A 15 24.44 10.28 -16.59
N VAL A 16 23.14 9.98 -16.51
CA VAL A 16 22.64 8.85 -15.75
C VAL A 16 23.42 7.65 -16.25
N ASN A 17 24.31 7.16 -15.39
CA ASN A 17 25.21 6.07 -15.70
C ASN A 17 24.36 4.85 -16.09
N PRO A 18 24.41 4.33 -17.33
CA PRO A 18 23.50 3.28 -17.79
C PRO A 18 23.77 1.90 -17.18
N GLU A 19 24.63 1.79 -16.17
CA GLU A 19 25.05 0.54 -15.52
C GLU A 19 24.75 0.49 -14.01
N VAL A 20 23.73 1.18 -13.52
CA VAL A 20 23.13 0.76 -12.23
C VAL A 20 22.24 -0.43 -12.53
N SER A 21 22.79 -1.65 -12.41
CA SER A 21 21.96 -2.85 -12.35
C SER A 21 21.00 -2.70 -11.17
N ILE A 22 19.73 -2.42 -11.44
CA ILE A 22 18.69 -2.40 -10.40
C ILE A 22 18.60 -3.82 -9.85
N SER A 23 19.15 -4.05 -8.67
CA SER A 23 19.00 -5.31 -7.95
C SER A 23 17.69 -5.26 -7.19
N TYR A 24 16.64 -5.86 -7.75
CA TYR A 24 15.37 -6.01 -7.06
C TYR A 24 15.54 -6.91 -5.83
N GLU A 25 15.11 -6.44 -4.67
CA GLU A 25 15.17 -7.25 -3.44
C GLU A 25 14.18 -8.41 -3.52
N SER A 26 14.63 -9.62 -3.17
CA SER A 26 13.76 -10.79 -3.16
C SER A 26 12.72 -10.69 -2.05
N SER A 27 11.52 -11.20 -2.32
CA SER A 27 10.41 -11.22 -1.38
C SER A 27 10.76 -11.99 -0.11
N ARG A 28 10.35 -11.46 1.04
CA ARG A 28 10.40 -12.14 2.33
C ARG A 28 9.15 -11.89 3.15
N GLU A 29 8.84 -12.82 4.06
CA GLU A 29 7.81 -12.59 5.07
C GLU A 29 8.39 -11.75 6.21
N VAL A 30 7.65 -10.73 6.62
CA VAL A 30 8.03 -9.79 7.67
C VAL A 30 7.21 -10.11 8.92
N SER A 31 7.91 -10.48 9.98
CA SER A 31 7.29 -10.73 11.29
C SER A 31 6.74 -9.41 11.87
N PRO A 32 5.55 -9.39 12.49
CA PRO A 32 5.08 -8.21 13.21
C PRO A 32 6.03 -7.76 14.34
N GLU A 33 6.96 -8.60 14.78
CA GLU A 33 8.00 -8.23 15.76
C GLU A 33 8.88 -7.05 15.32
N VAL A 34 8.90 -6.69 14.03
CA VAL A 34 9.65 -5.52 13.53
C VAL A 34 9.17 -4.19 14.12
N ILE A 35 7.97 -4.14 14.70
CA ILE A 35 7.45 -2.93 15.37
C ILE A 35 7.79 -2.88 16.87
N LEU A 36 8.56 -3.84 17.39
CA LEU A 36 8.99 -3.85 18.78
C LEU A 36 10.32 -3.10 18.99
N PRO A 37 10.53 -2.47 20.17
CA PRO A 37 9.54 -2.28 21.24
C PRO A 37 8.40 -1.37 20.78
N LEU A 38 7.20 -1.57 21.32
CA LEU A 38 6.07 -0.71 20.96
C LEU A 38 6.32 0.74 21.40
N PRO A 39 5.88 1.74 20.59
CA PRO A 39 5.95 3.13 21.03
C PRO A 39 4.98 3.37 22.19
N THR A 40 5.25 4.36 23.04
CA THR A 40 4.35 4.77 24.12
C THR A 40 3.03 5.33 23.58
N ASN A 41 3.10 6.09 22.50
CA ASN A 41 1.95 6.72 21.86
C ASN A 41 2.10 6.67 20.34
N ILE A 42 0.98 6.72 19.64
CA ILE A 42 0.93 6.80 18.18
C ILE A 42 -0.11 7.83 17.74
N VAL A 43 0.31 8.80 16.93
CA VAL A 43 -0.61 9.82 16.40
C VAL A 43 -1.27 9.33 15.11
N VAL A 44 -2.60 9.34 15.10
CA VAL A 44 -3.42 8.80 14.02
C VAL A 44 -4.48 9.79 13.52
N GLU A 45 -4.80 9.70 12.25
CA GLU A 45 -5.85 10.45 11.55
C GLU A 45 -7.06 9.52 11.34
N PRO A 46 -8.26 9.87 11.82
CA PRO A 46 -9.48 9.13 11.53
C PRO A 46 -9.97 9.43 10.10
N ILE A 47 -10.19 8.39 9.32
CA ILE A 47 -10.73 8.44 7.97
C ILE A 47 -12.16 7.87 7.99
N LEU A 48 -13.12 8.71 7.59
CA LEU A 48 -14.54 8.38 7.53
C LEU A 48 -14.98 8.21 6.07
N PHE A 49 -15.46 7.00 5.73
CA PHE A 49 -15.93 6.69 4.38
C PHE A 49 -17.46 6.83 4.24
N ALA A 50 -18.22 6.35 5.21
CA ALA A 50 -19.67 6.47 5.27
C ALA A 50 -20.17 6.43 6.72
N GLN A 51 -21.38 6.92 6.98
CA GLN A 51 -21.93 7.04 8.33
C GLN A 51 -22.19 5.70 9.02
N ASP A 52 -22.47 4.64 8.27
CA ASP A 52 -22.74 3.29 8.79
C ASP A 52 -21.49 2.42 8.91
N LEU A 53 -20.31 2.97 8.61
CA LEU A 53 -19.03 2.26 8.70
C LEU A 53 -18.25 2.71 9.93
N GLN A 54 -17.54 1.76 10.52
CA GLN A 54 -16.55 2.08 11.55
C GLN A 54 -15.40 2.91 10.92
N PRO A 55 -14.85 3.92 11.63
CA PRO A 55 -13.73 4.71 11.13
C PRO A 55 -12.48 3.86 10.89
N ILE A 56 -11.61 4.29 9.98
CA ILE A 56 -10.27 3.71 9.83
C ILE A 56 -9.27 4.70 10.39
N TYR A 57 -8.37 4.27 11.25
CA TYR A 57 -7.34 5.12 11.83
C TYR A 57 -6.02 4.91 11.10
N LYS A 58 -5.46 5.97 10.51
CA LYS A 58 -4.21 5.89 9.76
C LYS A 58 -3.14 6.69 10.51
N ARG A 59 -2.00 6.06 10.80
CA ARG A 59 -0.82 6.72 11.38
C ARG A 59 -0.45 7.96 10.57
N HIS A 60 -0.27 9.07 11.28
CA HIS A 60 0.05 10.35 10.67
C HIS A 60 1.54 10.43 10.34
N LEU A 61 1.90 11.07 9.22
CA LEU A 61 3.29 11.12 8.76
C LEU A 61 4.23 11.85 9.74
N SER A 62 3.71 12.82 10.51
CA SER A 62 4.52 13.50 11.53
C SER A 62 4.99 12.55 12.64
N ASP A 63 4.17 11.56 12.98
CA ASP A 63 4.49 10.55 13.99
C ASP A 63 5.65 9.66 13.54
N VAL A 64 5.62 9.26 12.26
CA VAL A 64 6.67 8.48 11.61
C VAL A 64 7.99 9.26 11.60
N LYS A 65 7.93 10.53 11.20
CA LYS A 65 9.11 11.43 11.22
C LYS A 65 9.68 11.59 12.64
N PHE A 66 8.81 11.67 13.65
CA PHE A 66 9.22 11.76 15.05
C PHE A 66 9.89 10.48 15.55
N GLN A 67 9.32 9.30 15.28
CA GLN A 67 9.93 8.02 15.64
C GLN A 67 11.34 7.88 15.04
N LEU A 68 11.49 8.18 13.74
CA LEU A 68 12.78 8.08 13.07
C LEU A 68 13.82 9.05 13.66
N ALA A 69 13.41 10.27 13.99
CA ALA A 69 14.30 11.22 14.65
C ALA A 69 14.76 10.75 16.04
N GLN A 70 13.94 9.97 16.77
CA GLN A 70 14.34 9.35 18.03
C GLN A 70 15.32 8.19 17.81
N GLU A 71 15.07 7.34 16.81
CA GLU A 71 15.96 6.23 16.46
C GLU A 71 17.35 6.73 16.03
N ASP A 72 17.41 7.79 15.20
CA ASP A 72 18.66 8.42 14.75
C ASP A 72 19.50 8.99 15.91
N GLN A 73 18.86 9.52 16.96
CA GLN A 73 19.54 10.05 18.14
C GLN A 73 20.21 8.95 18.98
N ILE A 74 19.70 7.72 18.92
CA ILE A 74 20.20 6.57 19.66
C ILE A 74 21.40 5.93 18.96
N GLU A 75 21.44 5.94 17.62
CA GLU A 75 22.47 5.27 16.80
C GLU A 75 23.79 6.08 16.59
N ASN A 76 24.12 7.05 17.45
CA ASN A 76 25.34 7.88 17.36
C ASN A 76 25.50 8.72 16.05
N GLY A 77 24.39 9.13 15.42
CA GLY A 77 24.40 10.21 14.44
C GLY A 77 24.77 9.83 13.00
N GLU A 78 24.77 8.55 12.63
CA GLU A 78 24.62 8.19 11.22
C GLU A 78 23.16 8.44 10.81
N GLN A 79 22.89 9.57 10.15
CA GLN A 79 21.57 9.86 9.59
C GLN A 79 21.20 8.76 8.60
N LYS A 80 20.23 7.91 8.95
CA LYS A 80 19.58 7.04 7.97
C LYS A 80 18.66 7.91 7.12
N ASN A 81 19.20 8.43 6.01
CA ASN A 81 18.37 9.09 5.00
C ASN A 81 17.37 8.09 4.42
N ILE A 82 16.15 8.08 4.95
CA ILE A 82 15.06 7.27 4.42
C ILE A 82 14.46 8.01 3.23
N VAL A 83 14.75 7.47 2.04
CA VAL A 83 14.19 7.92 0.77
C VAL A 83 12.65 7.85 0.87
N GLY A 84 11.96 8.92 0.48
CA GLY A 84 10.50 8.96 0.44
C GLY A 84 9.78 9.76 1.53
N LEU A 85 10.51 10.30 2.50
CA LEU A 85 9.98 11.18 3.56
C LEU A 85 10.15 12.68 3.27
N GLU A 86 10.95 13.00 2.25
CA GLU A 86 11.13 14.35 1.72
C GLU A 86 9.92 14.76 0.87
N ASP A 87 9.54 16.04 0.92
CA ASP A 87 8.29 16.52 0.29
C ASP A 87 8.30 16.42 -1.26
N ASN A 88 9.48 16.21 -1.89
CA ASN A 88 9.67 16.27 -3.34
C ASN A 88 9.99 14.93 -4.05
N SER A 89 10.01 13.80 -3.33
CA SER A 89 10.37 12.48 -3.88
C SER A 89 9.35 11.42 -3.48
N ASP A 90 8.38 11.16 -4.37
CA ASP A 90 7.32 10.18 -4.11
C ASP A 90 7.69 8.76 -4.57
N LEU A 91 8.59 8.62 -5.55
CA LEU A 91 8.95 7.34 -6.19
C LEU A 91 10.41 7.37 -6.70
N VAL A 92 11.15 6.29 -6.42
CA VAL A 92 12.45 5.96 -7.01
C VAL A 92 12.43 4.46 -7.34
N ALA A 93 12.28 4.13 -8.62
CA ALA A 93 12.08 2.75 -9.07
C ALA A 93 13.18 1.79 -8.57
N GLY A 94 12.78 0.67 -7.97
CA GLY A 94 13.67 -0.35 -7.39
C GLY A 94 14.36 0.04 -6.09
N VAL A 95 14.15 1.27 -5.58
CA VAL A 95 14.76 1.77 -4.33
C VAL A 95 13.69 2.17 -3.32
N TYR A 96 12.69 2.95 -3.75
CA TYR A 96 11.53 3.37 -2.95
C TYR A 96 10.31 3.53 -3.86
N GLU A 97 9.41 2.55 -3.86
CA GLU A 97 8.19 2.58 -4.68
C GLU A 97 7.01 3.31 -4.00
N GLY A 98 7.30 4.27 -3.11
CA GLY A 98 6.27 4.98 -2.36
C GLY A 98 5.84 4.24 -1.09
N GLY A 99 4.72 4.66 -0.50
CA GLY A 99 4.06 3.96 0.61
C GLY A 99 3.89 4.75 1.90
N PHE A 100 4.73 5.77 2.14
CA PHE A 100 4.55 6.70 3.28
C PHE A 100 3.37 7.66 3.10
N LYS A 101 3.09 8.05 1.86
CA LYS A 101 1.92 8.85 1.49
C LYS A 101 0.79 7.94 1.03
N THR A 102 -0.43 8.31 1.39
CA THR A 102 -1.64 7.65 0.90
C THR A 102 -1.99 8.18 -0.48
N TRP A 103 -2.09 7.30 -1.47
CA TRP A 103 -2.50 7.62 -2.84
C TRP A 103 -4.02 7.68 -2.98
N GLU A 104 -4.53 8.60 -3.81
CA GLU A 104 -5.98 8.85 -3.98
C GLU A 104 -6.74 7.59 -4.44
N CYS A 105 -6.13 6.72 -5.26
CA CYS A 105 -6.81 5.49 -5.70
C CYS A 105 -7.10 4.49 -4.57
N SER A 106 -6.33 4.51 -3.47
CA SER A 106 -6.61 3.65 -2.31
C SER A 106 -7.92 4.05 -1.60
N VAL A 107 -8.19 5.36 -1.52
CA VAL A 107 -9.43 5.93 -0.99
C VAL A 107 -10.60 5.59 -1.91
N ASP A 108 -10.41 5.73 -3.22
CA ASP A 108 -11.44 5.39 -4.20
C ASP A 108 -11.76 3.89 -4.20
N LEU A 109 -10.76 3.03 -3.98
CA LEU A 109 -10.96 1.59 -3.83
C LEU A 109 -11.84 1.27 -2.61
N VAL A 110 -11.57 1.88 -1.45
CA VAL A 110 -12.43 1.70 -0.26
C VAL A 110 -13.85 2.24 -0.49
N ARG A 111 -14.01 3.38 -1.18
CA ARG A 111 -15.35 3.91 -1.54
C ARG A 111 -16.12 2.94 -2.43
N PHE A 112 -15.46 2.37 -3.43
CA PHE A 112 -16.06 1.34 -4.27
C PHE A 112 -16.45 0.09 -3.46
N MET A 113 -15.52 -0.43 -2.64
CA MET A 113 -15.74 -1.62 -1.82
C MET A 113 -16.93 -1.45 -0.87
N SER A 114 -17.07 -0.27 -0.27
CA SER A 114 -18.15 0.02 0.69
C SER A 114 -19.50 0.33 0.06
N THR A 115 -19.54 0.84 -1.18
CA THR A 115 -20.78 1.34 -1.78
C THR A 115 -21.31 0.48 -2.92
N GLN A 116 -20.45 -0.26 -3.63
CA GLN A 116 -20.82 -1.02 -4.82
C GLN A 116 -20.81 -2.54 -4.60
N LEU A 117 -20.08 -3.04 -3.60
CA LEU A 117 -20.04 -4.46 -3.29
C LEU A 117 -21.11 -4.83 -2.24
N PRO A 118 -21.59 -6.10 -2.23
CA PRO A 118 -22.45 -6.59 -1.16
C PRO A 118 -21.83 -6.39 0.24
N LYS A 119 -22.65 -6.08 1.24
CA LYS A 119 -22.19 -5.83 2.62
C LYS A 119 -21.42 -7.00 3.26
N ASN A 120 -21.60 -8.21 2.76
CA ASN A 120 -20.92 -9.43 3.24
C ASN A 120 -19.86 -9.94 2.25
N PHE A 121 -19.44 -9.13 1.28
CA PHE A 121 -18.58 -9.57 0.18
C PHE A 121 -17.24 -10.16 0.64
N PHE A 122 -16.65 -9.59 1.70
CA PHE A 122 -15.38 -10.02 2.26
C PHE A 122 -15.52 -11.04 3.40
N ASP A 123 -16.74 -11.39 3.82
CA ASP A 123 -16.95 -12.36 4.89
C ASP A 123 -16.37 -13.73 4.48
N ASP A 124 -15.66 -14.37 5.40
CA ASP A 124 -14.92 -15.62 5.21
C ASP A 124 -13.95 -15.66 4.01
N LYS A 125 -13.49 -14.50 3.50
CA LYS A 125 -12.56 -14.42 2.36
C LYS A 125 -11.10 -14.34 2.77
N LYS A 126 -10.24 -14.90 1.92
CA LYS A 126 -8.79 -14.64 1.93
C LYS A 126 -8.48 -13.51 0.95
N VAL A 127 -8.03 -12.38 1.48
CA VAL A 127 -7.74 -11.15 0.74
C VAL A 127 -6.23 -10.92 0.70
N PHE A 128 -5.69 -10.46 -0.42
CA PHE A 128 -4.29 -10.01 -0.51
C PHE A 128 -4.22 -8.61 -1.12
N GLU A 129 -3.55 -7.69 -0.43
CA GLU A 129 -3.25 -6.35 -0.96
C GLU A 129 -1.81 -6.28 -1.48
N ILE A 130 -1.66 -5.99 -2.78
CA ILE A 130 -0.37 -5.86 -3.48
C ILE A 130 0.00 -4.37 -3.53
N GLY A 131 1.19 -4.01 -3.05
CA GLY A 131 1.62 -2.61 -2.95
C GLY A 131 0.77 -1.83 -1.94
N CYS A 132 0.73 -2.30 -0.69
CA CYS A 132 -0.26 -1.86 0.28
C CYS A 132 -0.02 -0.46 0.85
N GLY A 133 1.22 0.02 0.96
CA GLY A 133 1.51 1.33 1.55
C GLY A 133 0.83 1.53 2.91
N SER A 134 -0.02 2.55 3.01
CA SER A 134 -0.85 2.83 4.19
C SER A 134 -1.96 1.82 4.49
N SER A 135 -2.20 0.85 3.61
CA SER A 135 -3.10 -0.31 3.76
C SER A 135 -4.60 0.00 3.88
N LEU A 136 -5.08 1.14 3.38
CA LEU A 136 -6.50 1.52 3.55
C LEU A 136 -7.51 0.45 3.09
N PRO A 137 -7.36 -0.19 1.90
CA PRO A 137 -8.22 -1.31 1.49
C PRO A 137 -8.17 -2.50 2.46
N SER A 138 -6.97 -2.90 2.92
CA SER A 138 -6.83 -3.96 3.92
C SER A 138 -7.46 -3.61 5.26
N LEU A 139 -7.28 -2.37 5.75
CA LEU A 139 -7.89 -1.90 6.99
C LEU A 139 -9.41 -1.90 6.89
N TYR A 140 -9.98 -1.52 5.74
CA TYR A 140 -11.42 -1.65 5.51
C TYR A 140 -11.87 -3.09 5.70
N CYS A 141 -11.20 -4.05 5.06
CA CYS A 141 -11.52 -5.48 5.23
C CYS A 141 -11.43 -5.89 6.70
N LEU A 142 -10.33 -5.59 7.38
CA LEU A 142 -10.09 -6.00 8.76
C LEU A 142 -11.08 -5.39 9.75
N VAL A 143 -11.46 -4.12 9.57
CA VAL A 143 -12.34 -3.39 10.49
C VAL A 143 -13.80 -3.74 10.27
N GLN A 144 -14.25 -3.84 9.01
CA GLN A 144 -15.67 -4.07 8.71
C GLN A 144 -16.03 -5.56 8.65
N HIS A 145 -15.06 -6.47 8.44
CA HIS A 145 -15.29 -7.89 8.25
C HIS A 145 -14.40 -8.73 9.19
N GLN A 146 -14.99 -9.22 10.29
CA GLN A 146 -14.23 -9.89 11.36
C GLN A 146 -13.69 -11.27 10.96
N THR A 147 -14.30 -11.93 9.98
CA THR A 147 -13.97 -13.30 9.56
C THR A 147 -12.96 -13.37 8.41
N CYS A 148 -12.65 -12.26 7.74
CA CYS A 148 -11.70 -12.30 6.63
C CYS A 148 -10.25 -12.41 7.13
N ALA A 149 -9.41 -13.07 6.35
CA ALA A 149 -7.96 -13.05 6.50
C ALA A 149 -7.36 -12.12 5.44
N VAL A 150 -6.44 -11.25 5.82
CA VAL A 150 -5.88 -10.22 4.95
C VAL A 150 -4.36 -10.28 4.98
N HIS A 151 -3.75 -10.52 3.84
CA HIS A 151 -2.31 -10.47 3.67
C HIS A 151 -1.93 -9.19 2.93
N MET A 152 -0.79 -8.61 3.27
CA MET A 152 -0.35 -7.33 2.74
C MET A 152 1.08 -7.46 2.24
N GLN A 153 1.35 -6.86 1.09
CA GLN A 153 2.70 -6.77 0.55
C GLN A 153 3.04 -5.35 0.16
N ASP A 154 4.24 -4.90 0.49
CA ASP A 154 4.85 -3.68 -0.03
C ASP A 154 6.25 -3.99 -0.56
N TYR A 155 6.80 -3.16 -1.46
CA TYR A 155 8.19 -3.34 -1.86
C TYR A 155 9.12 -3.07 -0.66
N ASN A 156 8.83 -2.02 0.10
CA ASN A 156 9.70 -1.53 1.15
C ASN A 156 9.33 -2.12 2.52
N GLU A 157 10.23 -2.87 3.15
CA GLU A 157 9.99 -3.34 4.52
C GLU A 157 9.78 -2.20 5.53
N GLN A 158 10.47 -1.07 5.31
CA GLN A 158 10.30 0.10 6.18
C GLN A 158 8.86 0.64 6.14
N VAL A 159 8.17 0.55 5.01
CA VAL A 159 6.75 0.93 4.92
C VAL A 159 5.89 -0.02 5.76
N LEU A 160 6.19 -1.32 5.73
CA LEU A 160 5.50 -2.29 6.59
C LEU A 160 5.74 -1.99 8.07
N ARG A 161 7.00 -1.79 8.46
CA ARG A 161 7.41 -1.50 9.84
C ARG A 161 6.81 -0.20 10.37
N LEU A 162 6.88 0.87 9.59
CA LEU A 162 6.55 2.20 10.07
C LEU A 162 5.09 2.59 9.82
N ILE A 163 4.41 1.98 8.85
CA ILE A 163 3.07 2.39 8.44
C ILE A 163 2.09 1.23 8.53
N THR A 164 2.30 0.18 7.72
CA THR A 164 1.28 -0.86 7.52
C THR A 164 0.97 -1.62 8.81
N ILE A 165 1.98 -2.17 9.48
CA ILE A 165 1.79 -2.97 10.70
C ILE A 165 1.26 -2.08 11.85
N PRO A 166 1.79 -0.87 12.11
CA PRO A 166 1.21 0.03 13.09
C PRO A 166 -0.25 0.41 12.79
N ASN A 167 -0.62 0.63 11.52
CA ASN A 167 -2.01 0.89 11.15
C ASN A 167 -2.91 -0.31 11.46
N VAL A 168 -2.47 -1.53 11.14
CA VAL A 168 -3.23 -2.75 11.47
C VAL A 168 -3.39 -2.88 12.98
N MET A 169 -2.33 -2.67 13.75
CA MET A 169 -2.34 -2.72 15.22
C MET A 169 -3.38 -1.75 15.81
N VAL A 170 -3.33 -0.47 15.42
CA VAL A 170 -4.28 0.54 15.89
C VAL A 170 -5.70 0.18 15.50
N ASN A 171 -5.95 -0.43 14.35
CA ASN A 171 -7.33 -0.71 13.94
C ASN A 171 -7.92 -2.00 14.53
N THR A 172 -7.07 -2.92 14.99
CA THR A 172 -7.49 -4.28 15.38
C THR A 172 -7.20 -4.65 16.84
N VAL A 173 -6.24 -3.99 17.49
CA VAL A 173 -5.82 -4.30 18.86
C VAL A 173 -5.95 -3.09 19.78
N THR A 174 -5.31 -1.98 19.44
CA THR A 174 -5.21 -0.76 20.28
C THR A 174 -6.09 0.35 19.74
N ARG A 175 -7.35 0.02 19.46
CA ARG A 175 -8.29 0.91 18.77
C ARG A 175 -8.67 2.12 19.61
N PRO A 176 -8.62 3.35 19.03
CA PRO A 176 -9.14 4.53 19.70
C PRO A 176 -10.60 4.38 20.10
N GLN A 177 -10.95 4.96 21.23
CA GLN A 177 -12.32 4.97 21.71
C GLN A 177 -13.15 5.97 20.89
N PRO A 178 -14.47 5.75 20.75
CA PRO A 178 -15.34 6.67 20.00
C PRO A 178 -15.34 8.12 20.52
N ASP A 179 -14.98 8.32 21.79
CA ASP A 179 -14.92 9.60 22.49
C ASP A 179 -13.48 10.14 22.67
N SER A 180 -12.48 9.54 22.02
CA SER A 180 -11.12 10.04 22.02
C SER A 180 -11.05 11.50 21.57
N ASP A 181 -10.25 12.31 22.25
CA ASP A 181 -10.09 13.73 21.94
C ASP A 181 -9.44 13.93 20.57
N LEU A 182 -10.07 14.74 19.72
CA LEU A 182 -9.49 15.17 18.44
C LEU A 182 -8.80 16.52 18.63
N VAL A 183 -7.48 16.53 18.49
CA VAL A 183 -6.68 17.76 18.46
C VAL A 183 -6.24 18.01 17.02
N ASN A 184 -6.76 19.08 16.41
CA ASN A 184 -6.51 19.41 14.99
C ASN A 184 -6.84 18.25 14.02
N GLY A 185 -7.87 17.45 14.34
CA GLY A 185 -8.28 16.31 13.52
C GLY A 185 -7.43 15.05 13.72
N LEU A 186 -6.50 15.04 14.67
CA LEU A 186 -5.66 13.89 15.00
C LEU A 186 -6.01 13.35 16.39
N ILE A 187 -5.73 12.07 16.60
CA ILE A 187 -5.86 11.38 17.89
C ILE A 187 -4.48 10.91 18.29
N GLU A 188 -4.07 11.21 19.52
CA GLU A 188 -2.91 10.61 20.15
C GLU A 188 -3.36 9.36 20.90
N GLN A 189 -3.09 8.20 20.32
CA GLN A 189 -3.48 6.91 20.89
C GLN A 189 -2.38 6.42 21.82
N ASP A 190 -2.75 6.16 23.07
CA ASP A 190 -1.88 5.55 24.07
C ASP A 190 -1.69 4.05 23.78
N ILE A 191 -0.44 3.60 23.84
CA ILE A 191 0.03 2.25 23.57
C ILE A 191 0.90 1.73 24.75
N GLU A 192 1.21 2.56 25.76
CA GLU A 192 2.18 2.25 26.82
C GLU A 192 1.85 0.96 27.57
N ASP A 193 0.56 0.72 27.85
CA ASP A 193 0.08 -0.45 28.59
C ASP A 193 -0.23 -1.67 27.70
N ALA A 194 0.06 -1.62 26.40
CA ALA A 194 -0.22 -2.72 25.50
C ALA A 194 0.72 -3.91 25.74
N ASP A 195 0.17 -5.09 26.01
CA ASP A 195 0.96 -6.33 26.09
C ASP A 195 1.46 -6.70 24.69
N GLU A 196 2.76 -6.50 24.45
CA GLU A 196 3.42 -6.77 23.17
C GLU A 196 3.14 -8.20 22.67
N LYS A 197 3.13 -9.20 23.55
CA LYS A 197 2.87 -10.59 23.17
C LYS A 197 1.43 -10.76 22.72
N GLN A 198 0.47 -10.14 23.40
CA GLN A 198 -0.93 -10.15 22.98
C GLN A 198 -1.09 -9.43 21.64
N VAL A 199 -0.46 -8.27 21.46
CA VAL A 199 -0.48 -7.51 20.20
C VAL A 199 0.00 -8.37 19.04
N LEU A 200 1.17 -9.00 19.15
CA LEU A 200 1.71 -9.86 18.11
C LEU A 200 0.78 -11.04 17.80
N GLN A 201 0.19 -11.66 18.82
CA GLN A 201 -0.76 -12.76 18.64
C GLN A 201 -2.01 -12.31 17.87
N GLU A 202 -2.62 -11.18 18.26
CA GLU A 202 -3.81 -10.67 17.57
C GLU A 202 -3.52 -10.27 16.12
N LEU A 203 -2.38 -9.65 15.85
CA LEU A 203 -1.94 -9.33 14.49
C LEU A 203 -1.84 -10.60 13.63
N SER A 204 -1.14 -11.62 14.12
CA SER A 204 -0.89 -12.85 13.36
C SER A 204 -2.12 -13.76 13.17
N LYS A 205 -3.25 -13.52 13.87
CA LYS A 205 -4.47 -14.31 13.68
C LYS A 205 -5.07 -14.17 12.29
N ARG A 206 -5.04 -12.96 11.74
CA ARG A 206 -5.72 -12.63 10.48
C ARG A 206 -4.82 -11.95 9.46
N THR A 207 -3.55 -11.72 9.80
CA THR A 207 -2.64 -10.99 8.92
C THR A 207 -1.29 -11.66 8.73
N ARG A 208 -0.71 -11.45 7.54
CA ARG A 208 0.67 -11.76 7.18
C ARG A 208 1.21 -10.62 6.32
N PHE A 209 2.49 -10.32 6.45
CA PHE A 209 3.14 -9.18 5.81
C PHE A 209 4.32 -9.64 4.97
N PHE A 210 4.49 -9.10 3.77
CA PHE A 210 5.56 -9.47 2.86
C PHE A 210 6.25 -8.23 2.29
N SER A 211 7.57 -8.18 2.31
CA SER A 211 8.35 -7.13 1.65
C SER A 211 9.03 -7.66 0.37
N GLY A 212 9.48 -6.79 -0.52
CA GLY A 212 10.31 -7.11 -1.69
C GLY A 212 9.55 -7.22 -3.02
N ASP A 213 10.27 -7.63 -4.07
CA ASP A 213 9.79 -7.65 -5.46
C ASP A 213 8.75 -8.76 -5.73
N TRP A 214 7.74 -8.38 -6.51
CA TRP A 214 6.59 -9.21 -6.88
C TRP A 214 6.95 -10.52 -7.60
N GLU A 215 8.04 -10.59 -8.38
CA GLU A 215 8.38 -11.78 -9.16
C GLU A 215 8.70 -12.99 -8.29
N SER A 216 9.30 -12.76 -7.12
CA SER A 216 9.71 -13.83 -6.21
C SER A 216 8.63 -14.22 -5.18
N LEU A 217 7.58 -13.42 -5.05
CA LEU A 217 6.50 -13.64 -4.10
C LEU A 217 5.73 -14.96 -4.32
N PRO A 218 5.38 -15.38 -5.56
CA PRO A 218 4.72 -16.66 -5.78
C PRO A 218 5.52 -17.86 -5.28
N ALA A 219 6.84 -17.84 -5.48
CA ALA A 219 7.73 -18.91 -5.03
C ALA A 219 7.86 -18.93 -3.50
N LEU A 220 7.89 -17.76 -2.86
CA LEU A 220 7.88 -17.65 -1.40
C LEU A 220 6.59 -18.21 -0.79
N LEU A 221 5.43 -17.84 -1.35
CA LEU A 221 4.14 -18.29 -0.82
C LEU A 221 3.86 -19.77 -1.10
N ASN A 222 4.35 -20.28 -2.23
CA ASN A 222 4.23 -21.68 -2.67
C ASN A 222 2.80 -22.25 -2.47
N LEU A 223 1.80 -21.50 -2.94
CA LEU A 223 0.39 -21.80 -2.69
C LEU A 223 -0.12 -22.95 -3.57
N SER A 224 -0.91 -23.82 -2.96
CA SER A 224 -1.84 -24.70 -3.68
C SER A 224 -3.01 -23.88 -4.28
N GLU A 225 -3.82 -24.48 -5.15
CA GLU A 225 -5.01 -23.78 -5.69
C GLU A 225 -6.05 -23.46 -4.61
N GLU A 226 -6.19 -24.31 -3.59
CA GLU A 226 -7.10 -24.11 -2.47
C GLU A 226 -6.64 -22.97 -1.54
N ASP A 227 -5.33 -22.72 -1.46
CA ASP A 227 -4.72 -21.69 -0.63
C ASP A 227 -4.63 -20.31 -1.30
N LYS A 228 -4.98 -20.20 -2.59
CA LYS A 228 -5.05 -18.92 -3.31
C LYS A 228 -6.11 -17.99 -2.76
N TYR A 229 -6.00 -16.71 -3.13
CA TYR A 229 -6.84 -15.65 -2.60
C TYR A 229 -8.14 -15.52 -3.37
N ASP A 230 -9.24 -15.28 -2.64
CA ASP A 230 -10.54 -15.02 -3.24
C ASP A 230 -10.61 -13.61 -3.83
N VAL A 231 -9.90 -12.66 -3.19
CA VAL A 231 -9.84 -11.27 -3.62
C VAL A 231 -8.41 -10.75 -3.60
N LEU A 232 -7.97 -10.16 -4.71
CA LEU A 232 -6.75 -9.37 -4.76
C LEU A 232 -7.11 -7.88 -4.84
N LEU A 233 -6.42 -7.05 -4.07
CA LEU A 233 -6.60 -5.60 -4.04
C LEU A 233 -5.27 -4.95 -4.40
N THR A 234 -5.31 -3.89 -5.20
CA THR A 234 -4.11 -3.09 -5.46
C THR A 234 -4.50 -1.70 -5.94
N SER A 235 -3.73 -0.69 -5.54
CA SER A 235 -3.99 0.71 -5.89
C SER A 235 -2.72 1.44 -6.30
N GLU A 236 -2.75 2.13 -7.45
CA GLU A 236 -1.62 2.86 -8.04
C GLU A 236 -0.37 2.01 -8.29
N THR A 237 -0.53 0.76 -8.73
CA THR A 237 0.57 -0.18 -9.00
C THR A 237 0.87 -0.38 -10.49
N ILE A 238 0.26 0.43 -11.36
CA ILE A 238 0.42 0.34 -12.83
C ILE A 238 0.99 1.63 -13.45
N TYR A 239 1.69 2.47 -12.68
CA TYR A 239 2.32 3.71 -13.18
C TYR A 239 3.53 3.44 -14.09
N SER A 240 4.14 2.27 -14.00
CA SER A 240 5.28 1.84 -14.82
C SER A 240 4.92 0.64 -15.69
N VAL A 241 5.17 0.72 -17.00
CA VAL A 241 4.91 -0.37 -17.97
C VAL A 241 5.79 -1.59 -17.67
N GLU A 242 7.01 -1.36 -17.19
CA GLU A 242 7.96 -2.41 -16.79
C GLU A 242 7.37 -3.32 -15.70
N SER A 243 6.51 -2.76 -14.84
CA SER A 243 5.87 -3.48 -13.74
C SER A 243 4.56 -4.17 -14.12
N HIS A 244 3.97 -3.85 -15.29
CA HIS A 244 2.67 -4.39 -15.70
C HIS A 244 2.67 -5.91 -15.83
N LEU A 245 3.70 -6.48 -16.48
CA LEU A 245 3.78 -7.93 -16.66
C LEU A 245 4.05 -8.64 -15.32
N LYS A 246 4.86 -8.05 -14.45
CA LYS A 246 5.10 -8.57 -13.09
C LYS A 246 3.80 -8.64 -12.30
N LEU A 247 3.05 -7.53 -12.25
CA LEU A 247 1.75 -7.47 -11.56
C LEU A 247 0.74 -8.46 -12.15
N TYR A 248 0.63 -8.53 -13.48
CA TYR A 248 -0.25 -9.47 -14.16
C TYR A 248 0.07 -10.92 -13.80
N ASN A 249 1.36 -11.31 -13.84
CA ASN A 249 1.79 -12.65 -13.48
C ASN A 249 1.55 -12.95 -12.00
N LEU A 250 1.73 -11.95 -11.13
CA LEU A 250 1.43 -12.09 -9.71
C LEU A 250 -0.08 -12.32 -9.49
N ILE A 251 -0.95 -11.53 -10.11
CA ILE A 251 -2.40 -11.73 -10.07
C ILE A 251 -2.76 -13.15 -10.54
N LYS A 252 -2.16 -13.59 -11.66
CA LYS A 252 -2.36 -14.94 -12.20
C LYS A 252 -1.93 -16.04 -11.24
N ALA A 253 -0.82 -15.86 -10.54
CA ALA A 253 -0.29 -16.84 -9.60
C ALA A 253 -1.11 -16.89 -8.30
N LEU A 254 -1.60 -15.76 -7.81
CA LEU A 254 -2.23 -15.65 -6.50
C LEU A 254 -3.75 -15.76 -6.50
N LEU A 255 -4.42 -15.45 -7.63
CA LEU A 255 -5.88 -15.41 -7.67
C LEU A 255 -6.48 -16.81 -7.84
N LYS A 256 -7.41 -17.16 -6.94
CA LYS A 256 -8.17 -18.40 -7.01
C LYS A 256 -9.12 -18.42 -8.20
N ARG A 257 -9.44 -19.60 -8.74
CA ARG A 257 -10.53 -19.75 -9.71
C ARG A 257 -11.85 -19.31 -9.09
N GLY A 258 -12.58 -18.42 -9.77
CA GLY A 258 -13.79 -17.78 -9.25
C GLY A 258 -13.54 -16.60 -8.30
N GLY A 259 -12.28 -16.23 -8.03
CA GLY A 259 -11.93 -14.99 -7.36
C GLY A 259 -11.90 -13.79 -8.31
N VAL A 260 -11.70 -12.60 -7.75
CA VAL A 260 -11.58 -11.33 -8.48
C VAL A 260 -10.37 -10.51 -8.01
N ALA A 261 -9.69 -9.83 -8.94
CA ALA A 261 -8.68 -8.83 -8.62
C ALA A 261 -9.20 -7.42 -8.95
N TYR A 262 -9.14 -6.51 -7.98
CA TYR A 262 -9.47 -5.09 -8.16
C TYR A 262 -8.20 -4.25 -8.26
N VAL A 263 -8.03 -3.57 -9.40
CA VAL A 263 -6.89 -2.69 -9.70
C VAL A 263 -7.39 -1.26 -9.80
N ALA A 264 -7.17 -0.45 -8.76
CA ALA A 264 -7.51 0.96 -8.75
C ALA A 264 -6.33 1.80 -9.26
N ALA A 265 -6.55 2.65 -10.26
CA ALA A 265 -5.46 3.34 -10.94
C ALA A 265 -5.90 4.67 -11.56
N LYS A 266 -4.95 5.60 -11.72
CA LYS A 266 -5.12 6.75 -12.61
C LYS A 266 -5.19 6.26 -14.05
N SER A 267 -6.12 6.80 -14.85
CA SER A 267 -6.22 6.47 -16.27
C SER A 267 -4.93 6.80 -17.00
N MET A 268 -4.22 7.86 -16.58
CA MET A 268 -2.93 8.29 -17.09
C MET A 268 -2.06 8.82 -15.95
N TYR A 269 -0.76 8.52 -15.98
CA TYR A 269 0.23 8.99 -15.02
C TYR A 269 1.17 9.99 -15.71
N PHE A 270 1.04 11.28 -15.42
CA PHE A 270 1.95 12.29 -15.98
C PHE A 270 3.36 12.12 -15.41
N GLY A 271 4.36 12.06 -16.28
CA GLY A 271 5.76 11.81 -15.89
C GLY A 271 6.14 10.34 -15.77
N CYS A 272 5.18 9.41 -15.91
CA CYS A 272 5.43 7.97 -15.99
C CYS A 272 4.97 7.44 -17.36
N ASN A 273 5.30 6.17 -17.65
CA ASN A 273 4.95 5.54 -18.93
C ASN A 273 3.73 4.61 -18.85
N GLY A 274 3.23 4.29 -17.65
CA GLY A 274 2.10 3.41 -17.43
C GLY A 274 0.74 4.09 -17.57
N SER A 275 -0.31 3.27 -17.76
CA SER A 275 -1.70 3.72 -17.86
C SER A 275 -2.67 2.55 -17.74
N VAL A 276 -3.93 2.85 -17.44
CA VAL A 276 -5.03 1.86 -17.47
C VAL A 276 -5.19 1.24 -18.86
N LEU A 277 -5.01 2.02 -19.93
CA LEU A 277 -5.12 1.52 -21.30
C LEU A 277 -4.07 0.45 -21.60
N LEU A 278 -2.81 0.72 -21.29
CA LEU A 278 -1.70 -0.22 -21.55
C LEU A 278 -1.83 -1.49 -20.72
N PHE A 279 -2.21 -1.37 -19.44
CA PHE A 279 -2.44 -2.54 -18.59
C PHE A 279 -3.62 -3.38 -19.10
N ARG A 280 -4.72 -2.75 -19.54
CA ARG A 280 -5.85 -3.46 -20.15
C ARG A 280 -5.45 -4.21 -21.42
N GLN A 281 -4.71 -3.57 -22.32
CA GLN A 281 -4.22 -4.20 -23.55
C GLN A 281 -3.35 -5.42 -23.25
N LEU A 282 -2.51 -5.36 -22.21
CA LEU A 282 -1.77 -6.52 -21.72
C LEU A 282 -2.73 -7.65 -21.30
N VAL A 283 -3.69 -7.37 -20.43
CA VAL A 283 -4.64 -8.39 -19.92
C VAL A 283 -5.42 -9.04 -21.07
N GLU A 284 -5.93 -8.24 -22.01
CA GLU A 284 -6.68 -8.71 -23.18
C GLU A 284 -5.81 -9.55 -24.12
N ARG A 285 -4.55 -9.17 -24.32
CA ARG A 285 -3.59 -9.92 -25.15
C ARG A 285 -3.26 -11.29 -24.57
N GLU A 286 -3.04 -11.37 -23.26
CA GLU A 286 -2.69 -12.63 -22.59
C GLU A 286 -3.87 -13.61 -22.48
N ALA A 287 -5.10 -13.10 -22.65
CA ALA A 287 -6.32 -13.89 -22.80
C ALA A 287 -6.53 -14.96 -21.71
N GLN A 288 -6.20 -14.64 -20.45
CA GLN A 288 -6.53 -15.47 -19.28
C GLN A 288 -7.65 -14.88 -18.41
N PHE A 289 -7.76 -13.55 -18.42
CA PHE A 289 -8.72 -12.80 -17.62
C PHE A 289 -9.62 -11.95 -18.51
N LYS A 290 -10.88 -11.85 -18.10
CA LYS A 290 -11.77 -10.78 -18.52
C LYS A 290 -11.44 -9.56 -17.67
N VAL A 291 -11.32 -8.38 -18.30
CA VAL A 291 -11.07 -7.10 -17.62
C VAL A 291 -12.23 -6.14 -17.86
N THR A 292 -12.78 -5.57 -16.78
CA THR A 292 -13.90 -4.61 -16.85
C THR A 292 -13.64 -3.39 -15.97
N THR A 293 -14.09 -2.20 -16.38
CA THR A 293 -14.11 -1.04 -15.48
C THR A 293 -15.37 -1.13 -14.63
N VAL A 294 -15.21 -1.18 -13.30
CA VAL A 294 -16.32 -1.31 -12.33
C VAL A 294 -16.61 -0.02 -11.58
N TYR A 295 -15.68 0.94 -11.61
CA TYR A 295 -15.84 2.25 -10.98
C TYR A 295 -14.98 3.29 -11.68
N THR A 296 -15.48 4.53 -11.76
CA THR A 296 -14.78 5.66 -12.38
C THR A 296 -14.94 6.90 -11.52
N VAL A 297 -13.86 7.66 -11.34
CA VAL A 297 -13.85 8.96 -10.70
C VAL A 297 -13.25 9.98 -11.67
N GLU A 298 -13.98 11.07 -11.92
CA GLU A 298 -13.60 12.09 -12.91
C GLU A 298 -12.94 13.35 -12.29
N GLU A 299 -12.76 13.39 -10.96
CA GLU A 299 -12.22 14.55 -10.27
C GLU A 299 -10.72 14.71 -10.46
N ARG A 300 -10.28 15.90 -10.91
CA ARG A 300 -8.88 16.29 -11.21
C ARG A 300 -8.25 15.47 -12.33
N VAL A 301 -7.85 14.23 -12.01
CA VAL A 301 -7.30 13.24 -12.94
C VAL A 301 -8.24 12.06 -12.90
N ARG A 302 -8.69 11.60 -14.08
CA ARG A 302 -9.57 10.44 -14.18
C ARG A 302 -8.91 9.22 -13.56
N ARG A 303 -9.64 8.53 -12.68
CA ARG A 303 -9.23 7.30 -12.01
C ARG A 303 -10.28 6.21 -12.24
N GLU A 304 -9.83 4.98 -12.37
CA GLU A 304 -10.65 3.83 -12.72
C GLU A 304 -10.31 2.66 -11.81
N ILE A 305 -11.32 1.84 -11.49
CA ILE A 305 -11.12 0.54 -10.84
C ILE A 305 -11.46 -0.53 -11.86
N LEU A 306 -10.48 -1.38 -12.15
CA LEU A 306 -10.62 -2.54 -13.01
C LEU A 306 -10.92 -3.77 -12.17
N ALA A 307 -11.83 -4.62 -12.63
CA ALA A 307 -12.01 -5.97 -12.13
C ALA A 307 -11.47 -6.98 -13.14
N LEU A 308 -10.57 -7.85 -12.69
CA LEU A 308 -10.02 -8.97 -13.44
C LEU A 308 -10.60 -10.27 -12.89
N GLU A 309 -11.25 -11.05 -13.75
CA GLU A 309 -11.89 -12.32 -13.42
C GLU A 309 -11.43 -13.38 -14.43
N TRP A 310 -11.21 -14.61 -13.99
CA TRP A 310 -10.81 -15.70 -14.90
C TRP A 310 -11.87 -15.89 -16.01
N MET A 311 -11.43 -16.09 -17.25
CA MET A 311 -12.30 -16.50 -18.37
C MET A 311 -12.66 -17.98 -18.33
#